data_AF-A0A0N6ZC51-F1
#
_entry.id   AF-A0A0N6ZC51-F1
#
_cell.length_a   1.000
_cell.length_b   1.000
_cell.length_c   1.000
_cell.angle_alpha   90.00
_cell.angle_beta   90.00
_cell.angle_gamma   90.00
#
_symmetry.space_group_name_H-M   'P 1'
#
loop_
_entity.id
_entity.type
_entity.pdbx_description
1 polymer ?
#
loop_
_entity_poly.entity_id
_entity_poly.type
_entity_poly.pdbx_seq_one_letter_code
_entity_poly.pdbx_strand_id
1 'polypeptide(L)'
;MSRIFNAEVGQWFGDLHRSNGVTTIFGTGVEAIDGEQGSFTLRLTNGQNLEADTVLVGIGAVPNDAWLGSSGLLVDNGLVLDEYCRTVDAPHIYGVGDVARWRHQKHGEDIRIEHWTNAVEQAACVAYNITHPENPRAYTPVEYVWSDQHDWKIQVVGRVGGKAEHVTIGHPEVHGRFAALYTVDGVNLSGAAIVNWPKALLACRRGMGPGITVQELREKLEPMLDPQPLTAS
;
A
#
# COMPACT_ATOMS: atom_id res chain seq x y z
N MET A 1 -6.60 2.12 10.95
CA MET A 1 -6.03 2.33 9.60
C MET A 1 -7.06 2.89 8.60
N SER A 2 -7.97 3.78 9.03
CA SER A 2 -9.14 4.19 8.22
C SER A 2 -8.79 5.00 6.97
N ARG A 3 -7.70 5.77 6.98
CA ARG A 3 -7.22 6.50 5.80
C ARG A 3 -6.85 5.57 4.64
N ILE A 4 -6.34 4.37 4.95
CA ILE A 4 -5.83 3.42 3.96
C ILE A 4 -6.95 2.47 3.51
N PHE A 5 -7.81 2.00 4.41
CA PHE A 5 -8.75 0.92 4.11
C PHE A 5 -10.24 1.28 4.27
N ASN A 6 -10.57 2.56 4.49
CA ASN A 6 -11.89 3.02 4.94
C ASN A 6 -12.18 2.58 6.40
N ALA A 7 -13.24 3.14 6.97
CA ALA A 7 -13.52 3.05 8.41
C ALA A 7 -13.77 1.60 8.88
N GLU A 8 -14.60 0.84 8.15
CA GLU A 8 -14.97 -0.53 8.50
C GLU A 8 -13.75 -1.46 8.58
N VAL A 9 -13.01 -1.62 7.48
CA VAL A 9 -11.81 -2.48 7.45
C VAL A 9 -10.74 -1.93 8.40
N GLY A 10 -10.61 -0.60 8.48
CA GLY A 10 -9.69 0.08 9.39
C GLY A 10 -9.98 -0.18 10.88
N GLN A 11 -11.23 -0.46 11.24
CA GLN A 11 -11.66 -0.82 12.59
C GLN A 11 -11.18 -2.23 12.96
N TRP A 12 -11.31 -3.21 12.05
CA TRP A 12 -10.85 -4.56 12.34
C TRP A 12 -9.34 -4.65 12.60
N PHE A 13 -8.53 -3.83 11.91
CA PHE A 13 -7.11 -3.69 12.25
C PHE A 13 -6.88 -3.11 13.65
N GLY A 14 -7.70 -2.13 14.05
CA GLY A 14 -7.68 -1.60 15.42
C GLY A 14 -8.05 -2.67 16.45
N ASP A 15 -9.04 -3.49 16.15
CA ASP A 15 -9.51 -4.59 17.00
C ASP A 15 -8.45 -5.68 17.14
N LEU A 16 -7.77 -6.03 16.05
CA LEU A 16 -6.64 -6.96 16.04
C LEU A 16 -5.54 -6.53 17.02
N HIS A 17 -5.15 -5.25 16.99
CA HIS A 17 -4.12 -4.76 17.91
C HIS A 17 -4.62 -4.76 19.36
N ARG A 18 -5.87 -4.33 19.60
CA ARG A 18 -6.47 -4.30 20.95
C ARG A 18 -6.63 -5.70 21.55
N SER A 19 -7.03 -6.69 20.76
CA SER A 19 -7.16 -8.09 21.23
C SER A 19 -5.80 -8.70 21.58
N ASN A 20 -4.71 -8.18 21.01
CA ASN A 20 -3.33 -8.54 21.35
C ASN A 20 -2.71 -7.61 22.42
N GLY A 21 -3.53 -6.89 23.20
CA GLY A 21 -3.09 -6.11 24.35
C GLY A 21 -2.48 -4.74 24.01
N VAL A 22 -2.55 -4.29 22.76
CA VAL A 22 -2.07 -2.96 22.37
C VAL A 22 -3.11 -1.90 22.75
N THR A 23 -2.67 -0.89 23.51
CA THR A 23 -3.46 0.32 23.76
C THR A 23 -3.28 1.29 22.59
N THR A 24 -4.38 1.68 21.96
CA THR A 24 -4.38 2.64 20.84
C THR A 24 -5.00 3.97 21.27
N ILE A 25 -4.32 5.07 20.94
CA ILE A 25 -4.80 6.43 21.21
C ILE A 25 -4.93 7.15 19.86
N PHE A 26 -6.15 7.25 19.35
CA PHE A 26 -6.43 7.89 18.06
C PHE A 26 -6.76 9.39 18.23
N GLY A 27 -6.68 10.15 17.13
CA GLY A 27 -6.99 11.58 17.12
C GLY A 27 -6.03 12.44 17.96
N THR A 28 -4.93 11.86 18.42
CA THR A 28 -3.95 12.49 19.31
C THR A 28 -2.56 12.35 18.71
N GLY A 29 -1.82 13.46 18.62
CA GLY A 29 -0.41 13.48 18.21
C GLY A 29 0.54 13.53 19.41
N VAL A 30 1.83 13.35 19.14
CA VAL A 30 2.91 13.60 20.10
C VAL A 30 3.50 14.98 19.80
N GLU A 31 3.50 15.88 20.78
CA GLU A 31 4.06 17.23 20.66
C GLU A 31 5.54 17.28 21.02
N ALA A 32 5.94 16.48 22.01
CA ALA A 32 7.32 16.41 22.46
C ALA A 32 7.63 15.05 23.10
N ILE A 33 8.91 14.68 23.04
CA ILE A 33 9.48 13.54 23.71
C ILE A 33 10.67 14.09 24.52
N ASP A 34 10.53 14.09 25.84
CA ASP A 34 11.58 14.52 26.77
C ASP A 34 12.20 13.30 27.46
N GLY A 35 13.43 13.44 27.96
CA GLY A 35 14.15 12.40 28.68
C GLY A 35 15.19 11.65 27.84
N GLU A 36 15.60 10.48 28.32
CA GLU A 36 16.65 9.65 27.71
C GLU A 36 16.25 8.16 27.73
N GLN A 37 17.08 7.31 27.11
CA GLN A 37 16.79 5.88 26.99
C GLN A 37 16.50 5.25 28.36
N GLY A 38 15.34 4.58 28.49
CA GLY A 38 14.88 4.00 29.75
C GLY A 38 14.01 4.92 30.60
N SER A 39 13.82 6.19 30.21
CA SER A 39 12.92 7.12 30.90
C SER A 39 12.53 8.28 29.97
N PHE A 40 11.49 8.07 29.17
CA PHE A 40 10.89 9.09 28.33
C PHE A 40 9.53 9.53 28.86
N THR A 41 9.27 10.83 28.77
CA THR A 41 7.94 11.41 28.94
C THR A 41 7.47 11.99 27.60
N LEU A 42 6.34 11.50 27.08
CA LEU A 42 5.72 11.98 25.86
C LEU A 42 4.60 12.95 26.22
N ARG A 43 4.67 14.18 25.70
CA ARG A 43 3.56 15.13 25.78
C ARG A 43 2.64 14.96 24.57
N LEU A 44 1.37 14.73 24.81
CA LEU A 44 0.38 14.51 23.78
C LEU A 44 -0.45 15.77 23.49
N THR A 45 -0.95 15.90 22.26
CA THR A 45 -1.76 17.06 21.83
C THR A 45 -3.11 17.20 22.57
N ASN A 46 -3.52 16.17 23.31
CA ASN A 46 -4.72 16.18 24.14
C ASN A 46 -4.43 16.62 25.60
N GLY A 47 -3.18 17.01 25.90
CA GLY A 47 -2.72 17.45 27.22
C GLY A 47 -2.30 16.32 28.16
N GLN A 48 -2.39 15.05 27.75
CA GLN A 48 -1.91 13.92 28.53
C GLN A 48 -0.39 13.74 28.41
N ASN A 49 0.23 13.19 29.46
CA ASN A 49 1.60 12.71 29.42
C ASN A 49 1.63 11.18 29.50
N LEU A 50 2.53 10.55 28.76
CA LEU A 50 2.79 9.12 28.84
C LEU A 50 4.26 8.87 29.19
N GLU A 51 4.50 7.97 30.13
CA GLU A 51 5.83 7.48 30.44
C GLU A 51 6.15 6.23 29.60
N ALA A 52 7.37 6.13 29.08
CA ALA A 52 7.83 4.96 28.34
C ALA A 52 9.35 4.76 28.50
N ASP A 53 9.79 3.51 28.60
CA ASP A 53 11.22 3.18 28.61
C ASP A 53 11.84 3.24 27.20
N THR A 54 11.02 3.08 26.16
CA THR A 54 11.44 3.03 24.76
C THR A 54 10.39 3.66 23.87
N VAL A 55 10.83 4.46 22.90
CA VAL A 55 9.96 5.10 21.90
C VAL A 55 10.42 4.69 20.50
N LEU A 56 9.48 4.21 19.69
CA LEU A 56 9.67 3.95 18.27
C LEU A 56 8.87 4.97 17.46
N VAL A 57 9.54 5.76 16.62
CA VAL A 57 8.91 6.76 15.75
C VAL A 57 8.71 6.18 14.36
N GLY A 58 7.46 5.90 14.01
CA GLY A 58 7.06 5.38 12.69
C GLY A 58 6.00 6.27 12.02
N ILE A 59 6.42 7.41 11.48
CA ILE A 59 5.51 8.45 10.94
C ILE A 59 5.64 8.64 9.42
N GLY A 60 6.23 7.68 8.73
CA GLY A 60 6.50 7.71 7.28
C GLY A 60 7.98 7.85 6.97
N ALA A 61 8.29 7.92 5.67
CA ALA A 61 9.64 8.06 5.15
C ALA A 61 9.75 9.35 4.32
N VAL A 62 10.98 9.89 4.26
CA VAL A 62 11.36 10.97 3.36
C VAL A 62 12.36 10.40 2.36
N PRO A 63 12.19 10.62 1.04
CA PRO A 63 13.18 10.20 0.05
C PRO A 63 14.57 10.73 0.37
N ASN A 64 15.60 9.90 0.18
CA ASN A 64 16.99 10.32 0.33
C ASN A 64 17.49 11.03 -0.95
N ASP A 65 16.91 12.19 -1.24
CA ASP A 65 17.14 12.97 -2.46
C ASP A 65 17.95 14.26 -2.23
N ALA A 66 18.27 14.60 -0.97
CA ALA A 66 18.94 15.85 -0.62
C ALA A 66 20.28 16.07 -1.37
N TRP A 67 21.01 14.99 -1.67
CA TRP A 67 22.29 15.05 -2.39
C TRP A 67 22.13 15.45 -3.87
N LEU A 68 20.92 15.38 -4.43
CA LEU A 68 20.60 15.79 -5.81
C LEU A 68 20.36 17.30 -5.92
N GLY A 69 20.26 18.04 -4.81
CA GLY A 69 19.83 19.45 -4.82
C GLY A 69 20.69 20.39 -5.68
N SER A 70 21.96 20.06 -5.92
CA SER A 70 22.87 20.82 -6.79
C SER A 70 23.11 20.18 -8.16
N SER A 71 22.38 19.12 -8.51
CA SER A 71 22.59 18.35 -9.75
C SER A 71 22.01 19.01 -10.99
N GLY A 72 21.07 19.95 -10.82
CA GLY A 72 20.27 20.52 -11.91
C GLY A 72 19.10 19.63 -12.36
N LEU A 73 18.90 18.46 -11.73
CA LEU A 73 17.75 17.60 -11.96
C LEU A 73 16.53 18.08 -11.17
N LEU A 74 15.34 17.92 -11.73
CA LEU A 74 14.09 18.18 -11.05
C LEU A 74 13.86 17.16 -9.92
N VAL A 75 13.81 17.68 -8.69
CA VAL A 75 13.51 16.94 -7.47
C VAL A 75 12.29 17.57 -6.81
N ASP A 76 11.26 16.77 -6.57
CA ASP A 76 10.03 17.17 -5.89
C ASP A 76 9.49 15.95 -5.13
N ASN A 77 9.86 15.81 -3.85
CA ASN A 77 9.56 14.62 -3.03
C ASN A 77 9.99 13.33 -3.76
N GLY A 78 11.27 13.25 -4.12
CA GLY A 78 11.84 12.26 -5.04
C GLY A 78 12.32 12.86 -6.36
N LEU A 79 13.16 12.10 -7.06
CA LEU A 79 13.64 12.42 -8.41
C LEU A 79 12.49 12.30 -9.42
N VAL A 80 12.21 13.37 -10.16
CA VAL A 80 11.09 13.42 -11.12
C VAL A 80 11.48 12.78 -12.45
N LEU A 81 10.66 11.81 -12.87
CA LEU A 81 10.94 10.94 -14.02
C LEU A 81 9.76 10.90 -15.01
N ASP A 82 10.08 10.63 -16.28
CA ASP A 82 9.11 10.27 -17.30
C ASP A 82 8.55 8.85 -17.10
N GLU A 83 7.62 8.43 -17.96
CA GLU A 83 7.03 7.08 -17.91
C GLU A 83 8.04 5.94 -18.10
N TYR A 84 9.25 6.20 -18.60
CA TYR A 84 10.32 5.24 -18.84
C TYR A 84 11.33 5.19 -17.68
N CYS A 85 11.03 5.90 -16.59
CA CYS A 85 11.86 6.09 -15.41
C CYS A 85 13.18 6.84 -15.70
N ARG A 86 13.19 7.69 -16.71
CA ARG A 86 14.30 8.61 -17.01
C ARG A 86 14.03 9.96 -16.38
N THR A 87 15.07 10.69 -15.97
CA THR A 87 14.87 12.05 -15.48
C THR A 87 14.32 12.94 -16.58
N VAL A 88 13.40 13.83 -16.22
CA VAL A 88 12.73 14.71 -17.20
C VAL A 88 13.68 15.72 -17.84
N ASP A 89 14.76 16.09 -17.14
CA ASP A 89 15.76 17.06 -17.63
C ASP A 89 16.96 16.40 -18.34
N ALA A 90 17.23 15.12 -18.05
CA ALA A 90 18.39 14.39 -18.59
C ALA A 90 18.02 12.92 -18.93
N PRO A 91 17.61 12.62 -20.18
CA PRO A 91 17.07 11.31 -20.57
C PRO A 91 18.02 10.11 -20.45
N HIS A 92 19.31 10.35 -20.16
CA HIS A 92 20.34 9.32 -19.95
C HIS A 92 20.53 8.97 -18.46
N ILE A 93 19.86 9.68 -17.55
CA ILE A 93 19.86 9.43 -16.11
C ILE A 93 18.51 8.79 -15.74
N TYR A 94 18.54 7.79 -14.87
CA TYR A 94 17.37 7.00 -14.46
C TYR A 94 17.21 7.02 -12.95
N GLY A 95 15.98 6.81 -12.47
CA GLY A 95 15.66 6.61 -11.05
C GLY A 95 14.94 5.29 -10.80
N VAL A 96 15.19 4.69 -9.63
CA VAL A 96 14.61 3.39 -9.21
C VAL A 96 14.31 3.41 -7.72
N GLY A 97 13.23 2.75 -7.31
CA GLY A 97 12.84 2.53 -5.92
C GLY A 97 12.18 3.75 -5.28
N ASP A 98 12.32 3.87 -3.96
CA ASP A 98 11.56 4.83 -3.15
C ASP A 98 11.82 6.30 -3.48
N VAL A 99 12.96 6.60 -4.11
CA VAL A 99 13.34 7.95 -4.57
C VAL A 99 12.69 8.32 -5.91
N ALA A 100 12.18 7.35 -6.66
CA ALA A 100 11.65 7.58 -8.00
C ALA A 100 10.20 8.08 -7.94
N ARG A 101 9.98 9.30 -8.43
CA ARG A 101 8.64 9.85 -8.67
C ARG A 101 8.43 9.95 -10.18
N TRP A 102 7.48 9.20 -10.73
CA TRP A 102 7.33 9.11 -12.19
C TRP A 102 5.89 9.31 -12.66
N ARG A 103 5.77 9.71 -13.93
CA ARG A 103 4.48 9.82 -14.62
C ARG A 103 3.88 8.43 -14.87
N HIS A 104 2.84 8.05 -14.14
CA HIS A 104 2.17 6.76 -14.34
C HIS A 104 1.12 6.87 -15.46
N GLN A 105 1.43 6.34 -16.65
CA GLN A 105 0.59 6.52 -17.85
C GLN A 105 -0.89 6.12 -17.65
N LYS A 106 -1.17 5.05 -16.91
CA LYS A 106 -2.56 4.60 -16.68
C LYS A 106 -3.33 5.50 -15.72
N HIS A 107 -2.63 6.11 -14.77
CA HIS A 107 -3.28 6.97 -13.76
C HIS A 107 -3.34 8.43 -14.22
N GLY A 108 -2.48 8.83 -15.17
CA GLY A 108 -2.43 10.22 -15.63
C GLY A 108 -1.96 11.19 -14.55
N GLU A 109 -1.20 10.72 -13.56
CA GLU A 109 -0.61 11.49 -12.46
C GLU A 109 0.81 11.01 -12.15
N ASP A 110 1.58 11.85 -11.46
CA ASP A 110 2.89 11.45 -10.95
C ASP A 110 2.71 10.68 -9.65
N ILE A 111 3.41 9.56 -9.52
CA ILE A 111 3.32 8.70 -8.35
C ILE A 111 4.70 8.36 -7.79
N ARG A 112 4.72 7.95 -6.53
CA ARG A 112 5.89 7.40 -5.83
C ARG A 112 5.42 6.20 -5.01
N ILE A 113 6.09 5.07 -5.15
CA ILE A 113 5.70 3.81 -4.52
C ILE A 113 6.83 3.29 -3.63
N GLU A 114 6.56 3.20 -2.33
CA GLU A 114 7.49 2.72 -1.30
C GLU A 114 7.28 1.22 -1.02
N HIS A 115 7.37 0.39 -2.06
CA HIS A 115 7.15 -1.06 -1.96
C HIS A 115 8.36 -1.82 -2.48
N TRP A 116 8.75 -2.87 -1.77
CA TRP A 116 9.89 -3.69 -2.14
C TRP A 116 9.73 -4.29 -3.56
N THR A 117 8.54 -4.79 -3.91
CA THR A 117 8.27 -5.31 -5.27
C THR A 117 8.37 -4.23 -6.33
N ASN A 118 7.95 -2.99 -6.02
CA ASN A 118 8.10 -1.85 -6.94
C ASN A 118 9.57 -1.59 -7.25
N ALA A 119 10.44 -1.52 -6.23
CA ALA A 119 11.87 -1.30 -6.44
C ALA A 119 12.50 -2.37 -7.35
N VAL A 120 12.16 -3.65 -7.15
CA VAL A 120 12.66 -4.76 -7.96
C VAL A 120 12.15 -4.71 -9.40
N GLU A 121 10.85 -4.51 -9.59
CA GLU A 121 10.23 -4.45 -10.92
C GLU A 121 10.66 -3.21 -11.71
N GLN A 122 10.78 -2.06 -11.05
CA GLN A 122 11.28 -0.83 -11.65
C GLN A 122 12.74 -0.96 -12.06
N ALA A 123 13.58 -1.62 -11.26
CA ALA A 123 14.96 -1.91 -11.64
C ALA A 123 15.05 -2.75 -12.92
N ALA A 124 14.21 -3.78 -13.04
CA ALA A 124 14.16 -4.62 -14.25
C ALA A 124 13.71 -3.83 -15.49
N CYS A 125 12.72 -2.92 -15.33
CA CYS A 125 12.26 -2.04 -16.40
C CYS A 125 13.37 -1.06 -16.84
N VAL A 126 14.04 -0.41 -15.89
CA VAL A 126 15.15 0.51 -16.17
C VAL A 126 16.31 -0.21 -16.85
N ALA A 127 16.71 -1.39 -16.39
CA ALA A 127 17.76 -2.17 -17.03
C ALA A 127 17.40 -2.53 -18.49
N TYR A 128 16.14 -2.86 -18.77
CA TYR A 128 15.66 -3.06 -20.13
C TYR A 128 15.77 -1.76 -20.96
N ASN A 129 15.33 -0.63 -20.41
CA ASN A 129 15.32 0.67 -21.10
C ASN A 129 16.73 1.23 -21.36
N ILE A 130 17.72 0.86 -20.54
CA ILE A 130 19.14 1.18 -20.77
C ILE A 130 19.70 0.35 -21.93
N THR A 131 19.29 -0.92 -22.04
CA THR A 131 19.82 -1.86 -23.05
C THR A 131 19.09 -1.84 -24.38
N HIS A 132 17.91 -1.22 -24.44
CA HIS A 132 17.06 -1.09 -25.65
C HIS A 132 16.60 0.37 -25.83
N PRO A 133 17.52 1.34 -25.99
CA PRO A 133 17.17 2.76 -26.00
C PRO A 133 16.20 3.15 -27.13
N GLU A 134 16.23 2.41 -28.25
CA GLU A 134 15.33 2.58 -29.40
C GLU A 134 13.91 2.05 -29.19
N ASN A 135 13.66 1.24 -28.16
CA ASN A 135 12.35 0.66 -27.87
C ASN A 135 12.08 0.58 -26.35
N PRO A 136 11.96 1.73 -25.66
CA PRO A 136 11.78 1.74 -24.21
C PRO A 136 10.37 1.28 -23.80
N ARG A 137 10.28 0.65 -22.64
CA ARG A 137 9.03 0.21 -22.01
C ARG A 137 8.62 1.18 -20.93
N ALA A 138 7.38 1.66 -21.01
CA ALA A 138 6.80 2.45 -19.93
C ALA A 138 6.63 1.58 -18.67
N TYR A 139 6.89 2.17 -17.50
CA TYR A 139 6.75 1.50 -16.21
C TYR A 139 5.34 1.75 -15.65
N THR A 140 4.45 0.76 -15.85
CA THR A 140 3.07 0.78 -15.37
C THR A 140 2.77 -0.43 -14.47
N PRO A 141 3.38 -0.52 -13.27
CA PRO A 141 3.17 -1.63 -12.36
C PRO A 141 1.73 -1.67 -11.84
N VAL A 142 1.33 -2.83 -11.32
CA VAL A 142 0.16 -2.92 -10.43
C VAL A 142 0.70 -2.83 -9.02
N GLU A 143 0.20 -1.89 -8.22
CA GLU A 143 0.69 -1.70 -6.87
C GLU A 143 0.47 -2.97 -6.03
N TYR A 144 1.49 -3.38 -5.29
CA TYR A 144 1.38 -4.52 -4.40
C TYR A 144 2.25 -4.32 -3.16
N VAL A 145 1.67 -4.60 -2.00
CA VAL A 145 2.37 -4.63 -0.72
C VAL A 145 1.79 -5.71 0.17
N TRP A 146 2.58 -6.17 1.13
CA TRP A 146 2.11 -7.04 2.18
C TRP A 146 2.63 -6.56 3.54
N SER A 147 1.95 -7.01 4.58
CA SER A 147 2.38 -6.84 5.96
C SER A 147 2.00 -8.10 6.74
N ASP A 148 2.85 -8.48 7.68
CA ASP A 148 2.56 -9.51 8.67
C ASP A 148 2.34 -8.80 9.99
N GLN A 149 1.14 -8.91 10.56
CA GLN A 149 0.78 -8.28 11.82
C GLN A 149 0.04 -9.32 12.68
N HIS A 150 0.64 -9.71 13.79
CA HIS A 150 0.13 -10.82 14.61
C HIS A 150 -0.12 -12.08 13.75
N ASP A 151 -1.33 -12.64 13.78
CA ASP A 151 -1.77 -13.78 12.98
C ASP A 151 -2.33 -13.39 11.60
N TRP A 152 -2.23 -12.12 11.20
CA TRP A 152 -2.75 -11.64 9.92
C TRP A 152 -1.65 -11.47 8.88
N LYS A 153 -1.77 -12.24 7.79
CA LYS A 153 -1.10 -11.96 6.51
C LYS A 153 -1.96 -11.01 5.69
N ILE A 154 -1.55 -9.75 5.64
CA ILE A 154 -2.24 -8.68 4.94
C ILE A 154 -1.59 -8.51 3.58
N GLN A 155 -2.39 -8.50 2.52
CA GLN A 155 -1.92 -8.34 1.14
C GLN A 155 -2.82 -7.35 0.42
N VAL A 156 -2.22 -6.31 -0.13
CA VAL A 156 -2.92 -5.25 -0.85
C VAL A 156 -2.46 -5.24 -2.28
N VAL A 157 -3.41 -5.19 -3.20
CA VAL A 157 -3.15 -5.08 -4.64
C VAL A 157 -3.96 -3.91 -5.21
N GLY A 158 -3.34 -3.10 -6.08
CA GLY A 158 -3.97 -1.90 -6.64
C GLY A 158 -4.20 -0.80 -5.60
N ARG A 159 -5.13 0.11 -5.92
CA ARG A 159 -5.46 1.28 -5.11
C ARG A 159 -6.69 1.02 -4.25
N VAL A 160 -6.50 1.16 -2.95
CA VAL A 160 -7.52 0.98 -1.90
C VAL A 160 -7.72 2.29 -1.14
N GLY A 161 -8.84 2.45 -0.44
CA GLY A 161 -9.04 3.61 0.43
C GLY A 161 -9.49 4.90 -0.26
N GLY A 162 -9.31 6.02 0.44
CA GLY A 162 -9.59 7.35 -0.08
C GLY A 162 -11.07 7.55 -0.41
N LYS A 163 -11.38 7.87 -1.67
CA LYS A 163 -12.75 8.02 -2.17
C LYS A 163 -13.35 6.71 -2.70
N ALA A 164 -12.59 5.61 -2.70
CA ALA A 164 -13.09 4.33 -3.16
C ALA A 164 -14.13 3.78 -2.18
N GLU A 165 -15.21 3.25 -2.74
CA GLU A 165 -16.15 2.40 -2.04
C GLU A 165 -15.59 0.98 -2.01
N HIS A 166 -16.07 0.16 -1.08
CA HIS A 166 -15.65 -1.23 -0.99
C HIS A 166 -16.79 -2.19 -0.69
N VAL A 167 -16.62 -3.44 -1.11
CA VAL A 167 -17.44 -4.58 -0.68
C VAL A 167 -16.54 -5.60 -0.01
N THR A 168 -16.96 -6.06 1.16
CA THR A 168 -16.24 -7.10 1.90
C THR A 168 -16.85 -8.47 1.67
N ILE A 169 -15.99 -9.47 1.46
CA ILE A 169 -16.32 -10.88 1.38
C ILE A 169 -15.59 -11.59 2.51
N GLY A 170 -16.37 -12.22 3.39
CA GLY A 170 -15.87 -12.83 4.62
C GLY A 170 -15.79 -11.82 5.77
N HIS A 171 -15.30 -12.28 6.90
CA HIS A 171 -15.18 -11.50 8.12
C HIS A 171 -14.05 -12.10 8.95
N PRO A 172 -13.14 -11.29 9.52
CA PRO A 172 -11.99 -11.79 10.27
C PRO A 172 -12.41 -12.68 11.45
N GLU A 173 -13.43 -12.31 12.21
CA GLU A 173 -13.85 -13.09 13.39
C GLU A 173 -14.62 -14.36 13.06
N VAL A 174 -15.38 -14.38 11.95
CA VAL A 174 -16.24 -15.52 11.60
C VAL A 174 -15.46 -16.55 10.79
N HIS A 175 -14.65 -16.08 9.83
CA HIS A 175 -13.97 -16.94 8.86
C HIS A 175 -12.44 -16.96 9.02
N GLY A 176 -11.86 -16.13 9.90
CA GLY A 176 -10.40 -15.99 10.04
C GLY A 176 -9.71 -15.30 8.85
N ARG A 177 -10.50 -14.79 7.91
CA ARG A 177 -10.05 -14.25 6.62
C ARG A 177 -11.12 -13.36 5.99
N PHE A 178 -10.70 -12.45 5.11
CA PHE A 178 -11.61 -11.66 4.29
C PHE A 178 -10.90 -11.11 3.05
N ALA A 179 -11.69 -10.61 2.10
CA ALA A 179 -11.24 -9.75 1.01
C ALA A 179 -12.15 -8.51 0.95
N ALA A 180 -11.58 -7.32 1.00
CA ALA A 180 -12.26 -6.07 0.71
C ALA A 180 -11.89 -5.65 -0.73
N LEU A 181 -12.88 -5.57 -1.61
CA LEU A 181 -12.73 -5.18 -3.01
C LEU A 181 -13.12 -3.72 -3.16
N TYR A 182 -12.23 -2.90 -3.71
CA TYR A 182 -12.40 -1.45 -3.82
C TYR A 182 -12.74 -1.04 -5.25
N THR A 183 -13.56 0.01 -5.39
CA THR A 183 -13.91 0.65 -6.65
C THR A 183 -14.04 2.16 -6.50
N VAL A 184 -13.65 2.91 -7.54
CA VAL A 184 -13.76 4.37 -7.59
C VAL A 184 -15.00 4.82 -8.38
N ASP A 185 -15.45 4.02 -9.34
CA ASP A 185 -16.59 4.31 -10.22
C ASP A 185 -17.85 3.47 -9.88
N GLY A 186 -17.78 2.68 -8.82
CA GLY A 186 -18.86 1.78 -8.38
C GLY A 186 -18.94 0.46 -9.16
N VAL A 187 -18.05 0.24 -10.15
CA VAL A 187 -18.14 -0.90 -11.07
C VAL A 187 -16.81 -1.64 -11.16
N ASN A 188 -15.75 -0.96 -11.60
CA ASN A 188 -14.46 -1.55 -11.90
C ASN A 188 -13.63 -1.71 -10.64
N LEU A 189 -12.88 -2.82 -10.55
CA LEU A 189 -11.94 -3.04 -9.46
C LEU A 189 -10.78 -2.04 -9.55
N SER A 190 -10.62 -1.21 -8.52
CA SER A 190 -9.45 -0.33 -8.37
C SER A 190 -8.34 -0.96 -7.53
N GLY A 191 -8.70 -1.86 -6.61
CA GLY A 191 -7.78 -2.56 -5.74
C GLY A 191 -8.48 -3.50 -4.78
N ALA A 192 -7.72 -4.26 -4.00
CA ALA A 192 -8.24 -5.16 -2.99
C ALA A 192 -7.29 -5.26 -1.78
N ALA A 193 -7.86 -5.36 -0.58
CA ALA A 193 -7.16 -5.72 0.63
C ALA A 193 -7.60 -7.12 1.07
N ILE A 194 -6.65 -8.05 1.19
CA ILE A 194 -6.89 -9.46 1.47
C ILE A 194 -6.16 -9.85 2.74
N VAL A 195 -6.87 -10.54 3.64
CA VAL A 195 -6.29 -11.09 4.87
C VAL A 195 -6.45 -12.60 4.87
N ASN A 196 -5.34 -13.32 5.09
CA ASN A 196 -5.30 -14.77 5.30
C ASN A 196 -6.00 -15.61 4.20
N TRP A 197 -6.05 -15.09 2.95
CA TRP A 197 -6.78 -15.75 1.86
C TRP A 197 -6.04 -15.78 0.52
N PRO A 198 -5.03 -16.66 0.35
CA PRO A 198 -4.22 -16.72 -0.87
C PRO A 198 -5.02 -16.93 -2.16
N LYS A 199 -6.12 -17.70 -2.11
CA LYS A 199 -7.00 -17.91 -3.28
C LYS A 199 -7.67 -16.60 -3.73
N ALA A 200 -8.12 -15.79 -2.78
CA ALA A 200 -8.71 -14.48 -3.08
C ALA A 200 -7.67 -13.52 -3.66
N LEU A 201 -6.45 -13.50 -3.10
CA LEU A 201 -5.34 -12.72 -3.67
C LEU A 201 -5.10 -13.08 -5.14
N LEU A 202 -5.00 -14.38 -5.47
CA LEU A 202 -4.76 -14.83 -6.84
C LEU A 202 -5.91 -14.48 -7.79
N ALA A 203 -7.15 -14.45 -7.29
CA ALA A 203 -8.29 -13.99 -8.07
C ALA A 203 -8.21 -12.47 -8.32
N CYS A 204 -7.95 -11.68 -7.28
CA CYS A 204 -7.87 -10.22 -7.37
C CYS A 204 -6.68 -9.77 -8.25
N ARG A 205 -5.49 -10.37 -8.07
CA ARG A 205 -4.31 -10.08 -8.91
C ARG A 205 -4.56 -10.34 -10.39
N ARG A 206 -5.22 -11.46 -10.73
CA ARG A 206 -5.64 -11.74 -12.11
C ARG A 206 -6.72 -10.77 -12.59
N GLY A 207 -7.52 -10.25 -11.67
CA GLY A 207 -8.56 -9.26 -11.90
C GLY A 207 -8.04 -7.83 -12.08
N MET A 208 -6.77 -7.52 -11.82
CA MET A 208 -6.20 -6.15 -11.96
C MET A 208 -5.96 -5.73 -13.41
N GLY A 209 -6.86 -6.12 -14.32
CA GLY A 209 -6.86 -5.76 -15.73
C GLY A 209 -8.10 -4.93 -16.11
N PRO A 210 -8.13 -4.36 -17.32
CA PRO A 210 -9.28 -3.60 -17.79
C PRO A 210 -10.56 -4.44 -17.79
N GLY A 211 -11.66 -3.87 -17.31
CA GLY A 211 -13.01 -4.42 -17.46
C GLY A 211 -13.43 -5.48 -16.44
N ILE A 212 -12.60 -5.78 -15.43
CA ILE A 212 -13.02 -6.67 -14.34
C ILE A 212 -13.78 -5.87 -13.28
N THR A 213 -15.00 -6.32 -12.98
CA THR A 213 -15.88 -5.65 -12.03
C THR A 213 -15.73 -6.20 -10.61
N VAL A 214 -16.07 -5.37 -9.62
CA VAL A 214 -16.18 -5.80 -8.22
C VAL A 214 -17.22 -6.92 -8.08
N GLN A 215 -18.33 -6.83 -8.82
CA GLN A 215 -19.41 -7.81 -8.76
C GLN A 215 -18.98 -9.20 -9.26
N GLU A 216 -18.28 -9.28 -10.39
CA GLU A 216 -17.79 -10.56 -10.91
C GLU A 216 -16.80 -11.23 -9.94
N LEU A 217 -15.91 -10.44 -9.32
CA LEU A 217 -14.98 -10.97 -8.32
C LEU A 217 -15.70 -11.39 -7.05
N ARG A 218 -16.73 -10.65 -6.62
CA ARG A 218 -17.57 -11.01 -5.49
C ARG A 218 -18.26 -12.35 -5.71
N GLU A 219 -18.95 -12.52 -6.83
CA GLU A 219 -19.64 -13.77 -7.20
C GLU A 219 -18.68 -14.95 -7.29
N LYS A 220 -17.43 -14.70 -7.67
CA LYS A 220 -16.39 -15.73 -7.68
C LYS A 220 -15.88 -16.09 -6.29
N LEU A 221 -15.78 -15.13 -5.37
CA LEU A 221 -15.16 -15.32 -4.07
C LEU A 221 -16.14 -15.77 -2.98
N GLU A 222 -17.40 -15.34 -3.02
CA GLU A 222 -18.41 -15.73 -2.03
C GLU A 222 -18.55 -17.26 -1.87
N PRO A 223 -18.63 -18.06 -2.95
CA PRO A 223 -18.70 -19.53 -2.82
C PRO A 223 -17.43 -20.17 -2.25
N MET A 224 -16.31 -19.43 -2.21
CA MET A 224 -15.04 -19.91 -1.68
C MET A 224 -14.89 -19.69 -0.16
N LEU A 225 -15.79 -18.92 0.48
CA LEU A 225 -15.80 -18.71 1.93
C LEU A 225 -16.14 -19.99 2.67
N ASP A 226 -17.25 -20.62 2.27
CA ASP A 226 -17.79 -21.84 2.84
C ASP A 226 -17.99 -22.85 1.69
N PRO A 227 -16.95 -23.62 1.32
CA PRO A 227 -17.05 -24.54 0.20
C PRO A 227 -18.19 -25.53 0.47
N GLN A 228 -19.21 -25.53 -0.39
CA GLN A 228 -20.24 -26.57 -0.41
C GLN A 228 -19.52 -27.94 -0.38
N PRO A 229 -19.96 -28.91 0.44
CA PRO A 229 -19.40 -30.24 0.40
C PRO A 229 -19.52 -30.74 -1.05
N LEU A 230 -18.41 -31.23 -1.60
CA LEU A 230 -18.41 -31.90 -2.90
C LEU A 230 -19.52 -32.95 -2.87
N THR A 231 -20.59 -32.74 -3.64
CA THR A 231 -21.59 -33.77 -3.85
C THR A 231 -20.86 -34.93 -4.54
N ALA A 232 -20.56 -35.98 -3.79
CA ALA A 232 -20.06 -37.21 -4.34
C ALA A 232 -21.16 -37.79 -5.24
N SER A 233 -20.98 -37.67 -6.55
CA SER A 233 -21.73 -38.41 -7.56
C SER A 233 -21.04 -39.72 -7.88
#